data_AF-A0ABD2TXN7-F1
#
_entry.id   AF-A0ABD2TXN7-F1
#
_cell.length_a   1.000
_cell.length_b   1.000
_cell.length_c   1.000
_cell.angle_alpha   90.00
_cell.angle_beta   90.00
_cell.angle_gamma   90.00
#
_symmetry.space_group_name_H-M   'P 1'
#
loop_
_entity.id
_entity.type
_entity.pdbx_description
1 polymer ?
#
loop_
_entity_poly.entity_id
_entity_poly.type
_entity_poly.pdbx_seq_one_letter_code
_entity_poly.pdbx_strand_id
1 'polypeptide(L)'
;MPPEQFANFSHLVQFAQAKNMRAAAVDIKANTMDCAGNIFHNPMAYLAHANTSSWILDSGASYHMSYDPVYFTTFIPLSPSLLIRLPNSFKVKVTHIGSVPLFPNLLLQNVLFVPSFRVNLIFVYHFCKQFCCNLIFSVASCLMQGPSVKTPLVLGKAKDGIYLLEPSIECSFVSASSFNFSSESSNLTSSYISVSSPLSISVKSQSDVQIWHKILGHMPFDSMKNISLSTSQSHFDCICDICPLARQTKLPFSFSYIKTKGIFKLIHVDTWGHYKSPTYNGFKYFLTIVDDYSRATRTYLLSSKSNAFSTLKDYLVLVERQFGAKIKIIRSDNALELGGRAILSQYFLSQGIVHQTTCVHTPQQNGVIERKHRHLLETSRALLHQSKVPISYWGDRLLTATFLINRFP
;
A
#
# COMPACT_ATOMS: atom_id res chain seq x y z
N MET A 1 23.44 -17.59 28.63
CA MET A 1 22.79 -18.27 27.48
C MET A 1 23.41 -19.66 27.35
N PRO A 2 22.65 -20.75 27.13
CA PRO A 2 23.18 -22.10 27.24
C PRO A 2 24.05 -22.51 26.03
N PRO A 3 24.98 -23.49 26.19
CA PRO A 3 26.06 -23.79 25.24
C PRO A 3 25.67 -24.53 23.95
N GLU A 4 24.42 -24.97 23.82
CA GLU A 4 23.99 -25.86 22.72
C GLU A 4 23.88 -25.17 21.34
N GLN A 5 24.00 -23.84 21.27
CA GLN A 5 23.89 -23.11 20.00
C GLN A 5 25.17 -23.11 19.14
N PHE A 6 26.30 -23.62 19.64
CA PHE A 6 27.60 -23.56 18.97
C PHE A 6 27.86 -24.69 17.95
N ALA A 7 27.31 -25.89 18.16
CA ALA A 7 27.64 -27.05 17.33
C ALA A 7 27.01 -27.04 15.93
N ASN A 8 25.94 -26.26 15.71
CA ASN A 8 25.16 -26.29 14.47
C ASN A 8 25.66 -25.33 13.36
N PHE A 9 26.79 -24.65 13.55
CA PHE A 9 27.26 -23.59 12.64
C PHE A 9 28.14 -24.10 11.48
N SER A 10 28.90 -25.19 11.66
CA SER A 10 29.77 -25.75 10.59
C SER A 10 28.97 -26.39 9.45
N HIS A 11 27.79 -26.93 9.74
CA HIS A 11 26.91 -27.61 8.77
C HIS A 11 26.14 -26.62 7.86
N LEU A 12 26.07 -25.34 8.23
CA LEU A 12 25.26 -24.31 7.54
C LEU A 12 25.90 -23.76 6.25
N VAL A 13 27.22 -23.85 6.11
CA VAL A 13 27.93 -23.33 4.92
C VAL A 13 27.72 -24.24 3.70
N GLN A 14 27.49 -25.53 3.91
CA GLN A 14 27.31 -26.52 2.82
C GLN A 14 25.89 -26.54 2.24
N PHE A 15 24.86 -26.13 3.00
CA PHE A 15 23.46 -26.19 2.54
C PHE A 15 23.03 -25.00 1.65
N ALA A 16 23.77 -23.89 1.67
CA ALA A 16 23.44 -22.68 0.91
C ALA A 16 23.61 -22.82 -0.62
N GLN A 17 24.24 -23.91 -1.09
CA GLN A 17 24.53 -24.11 -2.52
C GLN A 17 23.41 -24.85 -3.29
N ALA A 18 22.35 -25.35 -2.64
CA ALA A 18 21.51 -26.40 -3.24
C ALA A 18 20.01 -26.08 -3.47
N LYS A 19 19.48 -24.87 -3.24
CA LYS A 19 18.01 -24.65 -3.23
C LYS A 19 17.48 -23.46 -4.02
N ASN A 20 17.93 -23.33 -5.28
CA ASN A 20 17.14 -22.66 -6.31
C ASN A 20 16.33 -23.73 -7.07
N MET A 21 15.11 -24.06 -6.60
CA MET A 21 14.01 -24.48 -7.49
C MET A 21 12.69 -24.76 -6.75
N ARG A 22 11.64 -24.19 -7.36
CA ARG A 22 10.21 -24.56 -7.37
C ARG A 22 9.24 -23.88 -6.39
N ALA A 23 8.17 -23.43 -7.04
CA ALA A 23 7.11 -22.55 -6.60
C ALA A 23 5.81 -23.31 -6.33
N ALA A 24 4.97 -22.66 -5.53
CA ALA A 24 3.51 -22.55 -5.57
C ALA A 24 2.61 -23.78 -5.82
N ALA A 25 1.66 -23.99 -4.89
CA ALA A 25 0.25 -24.18 -5.21
C ALA A 25 -0.62 -23.79 -3.99
N VAL A 26 -1.75 -23.14 -4.26
CA VAL A 26 -2.79 -22.69 -3.33
C VAL A 26 -4.04 -23.51 -3.63
N ASP A 27 -4.79 -23.90 -2.59
CA ASP A 27 -6.16 -24.42 -2.71
C ASP A 27 -7.10 -23.65 -1.78
N ILE A 28 -8.24 -23.20 -2.31
CA ILE A 28 -9.30 -22.45 -1.61
C ILE A 28 -10.53 -23.35 -1.52
N LYS A 29 -11.14 -23.45 -0.33
CA LYS A 29 -12.51 -23.95 -0.15
C LYS A 29 -13.43 -22.86 0.40
N ALA A 30 -14.62 -22.78 -0.18
CA ALA A 30 -15.68 -21.82 0.09
C ALA A 30 -16.48 -22.18 1.36
N ASN A 31 -17.02 -21.17 2.05
CA ASN A 31 -18.19 -21.28 2.92
C ASN A 31 -18.95 -19.94 2.98
N THR A 32 -20.27 -20.05 2.93
CA THR A 32 -21.33 -19.01 2.98
C THR A 32 -21.33 -18.17 4.26
N MET A 33 -21.62 -16.86 4.17
CA MET A 33 -21.91 -15.98 5.31
C MET A 33 -23.03 -14.98 5.01
N ASP A 34 -23.99 -14.89 5.95
CA ASP A 34 -25.09 -13.91 6.01
C ASP A 34 -24.60 -12.50 6.35
N CYS A 35 -25.24 -11.48 5.79
CA CYS A 35 -25.04 -10.06 6.13
C CYS A 35 -26.10 -9.56 7.11
N ALA A 36 -25.67 -9.14 8.30
CA ALA A 36 -26.47 -8.39 9.26
C ALA A 36 -25.91 -6.96 9.38
N GLY A 37 -26.74 -5.97 9.06
CA GLY A 37 -26.44 -4.55 9.20
C GLY A 37 -27.72 -3.74 9.04
N ASN A 38 -28.34 -3.38 10.18
CA ASN A 38 -29.55 -2.58 10.25
C ASN A 38 -29.28 -1.13 9.81
N ILE A 39 -29.80 -0.72 8.65
CA ILE A 39 -30.01 0.69 8.30
C ILE A 39 -31.39 0.83 7.68
N PHE A 40 -32.49 0.64 8.42
CA PHE A 40 -33.79 1.15 8.00
C PHE A 40 -34.71 1.37 9.21
N HIS A 41 -34.65 2.57 9.78
CA HIS A 41 -35.76 3.15 10.55
C HIS A 41 -35.77 4.68 10.35
N ASN A 42 -36.26 5.14 9.19
CA ASN A 42 -37.24 6.24 9.03
C ASN A 42 -37.54 6.45 7.53
N PRO A 43 -38.80 6.52 7.04
CA PRO A 43 -39.06 6.47 5.59
C PRO A 43 -38.89 7.79 4.80
N MET A 44 -38.48 8.91 5.40
CA MET A 44 -38.64 10.23 4.76
C MET A 44 -37.55 11.29 4.99
N ALA A 45 -36.30 10.92 5.31
CA ALA A 45 -35.23 11.93 5.40
C ALA A 45 -33.89 11.41 4.88
N TYR A 46 -33.24 12.26 4.07
CA TYR A 46 -31.83 12.18 3.59
C TYR A 46 -31.51 11.24 2.42
N LEU A 47 -32.21 11.38 1.29
CA LEU A 47 -31.61 11.10 -0.02
C LEU A 47 -31.95 12.25 -0.99
N ALA A 48 -31.43 13.44 -0.71
CA ALA A 48 -31.38 14.53 -1.67
C ALA A 48 -29.96 14.60 -2.25
N HIS A 49 -29.85 14.31 -3.55
CA HIS A 49 -28.69 14.55 -4.41
C HIS A 49 -27.40 13.78 -4.09
N ALA A 50 -27.43 12.46 -4.20
CA ALA A 50 -26.22 11.69 -4.49
C ALA A 50 -26.02 11.66 -6.02
N ASN A 51 -24.85 12.11 -6.50
CA ASN A 51 -24.45 11.93 -7.89
C ASN A 51 -24.53 10.44 -8.26
N THR A 52 -25.15 10.13 -9.39
CA THR A 52 -25.52 8.77 -9.85
C THR A 52 -24.32 7.85 -10.13
N SER A 53 -23.09 8.37 -10.06
CA SER A 53 -21.83 7.64 -10.22
C SER A 53 -21.12 7.29 -8.91
N SER A 54 -21.66 7.68 -7.75
CA SER A 54 -21.01 7.46 -6.45
C SER A 54 -21.11 6.01 -5.97
N TRP A 55 -20.06 5.56 -5.28
CA TRP A 55 -19.93 4.23 -4.68
C TRP A 55 -19.81 4.34 -3.16
N ILE A 56 -20.63 3.59 -2.43
CA ILE A 56 -20.60 3.55 -0.97
C ILE A 56 -19.62 2.47 -0.53
N LEU A 57 -18.69 2.80 0.37
CA LEU A 57 -17.89 1.80 1.06
C LEU A 57 -18.68 1.22 2.23
N ASP A 58 -19.00 -0.07 2.15
CA ASP A 58 -19.84 -0.76 3.13
C ASP A 58 -19.18 -2.06 3.61
N SER A 59 -18.90 -2.14 4.91
CA SER A 59 -18.41 -3.36 5.55
C SER A 59 -19.53 -4.36 5.85
N GLY A 60 -20.79 -3.93 5.84
CA GLY A 60 -21.98 -4.77 6.04
C GLY A 60 -22.49 -5.45 4.77
N ALA A 61 -22.02 -5.04 3.60
CA ALA A 61 -22.30 -5.72 2.33
C ALA A 61 -21.66 -7.12 2.28
N SER A 62 -22.17 -8.01 1.43
CA SER A 62 -21.53 -9.33 1.17
C SER A 62 -20.82 -9.39 -0.18
N TYR A 63 -21.12 -8.47 -1.10
CA TYR A 63 -20.58 -8.43 -2.45
C TYR A 63 -20.45 -6.98 -2.92
N HIS A 64 -19.59 -6.76 -3.91
CA HIS A 64 -19.66 -5.54 -4.73
C HIS A 64 -20.95 -5.59 -5.55
N MET A 65 -21.71 -4.50 -5.56
CA MET A 65 -23.01 -4.45 -6.25
C MET A 65 -23.16 -3.15 -7.01
N SER A 66 -23.64 -3.24 -8.25
CA SER A 66 -24.00 -2.08 -9.08
C SER A 66 -25.36 -2.33 -9.72
N TYR A 67 -26.16 -1.28 -9.84
CA TYR A 67 -27.48 -1.35 -10.47
C TYR A 67 -27.48 -0.96 -11.95
N ASP A 68 -26.40 -0.33 -12.42
CA ASP A 68 -26.30 0.20 -13.77
C ASP A 68 -25.30 -0.64 -14.59
N PRO A 69 -25.73 -1.27 -15.71
CA PRO A 69 -24.84 -2.07 -16.53
C PRO A 69 -23.77 -1.24 -17.25
N VAL A 70 -23.94 0.09 -17.40
CA VAL A 70 -22.99 0.99 -18.04
C VAL A 70 -21.64 1.04 -17.30
N TYR A 71 -21.60 0.69 -16.01
CA TYR A 71 -20.33 0.66 -15.29
C TYR A 71 -19.47 -0.58 -15.59
N PHE A 72 -20.00 -1.60 -16.25
CA PHE A 72 -19.32 -2.88 -16.42
C PHE A 72 -18.45 -2.91 -17.68
N THR A 73 -17.16 -3.23 -17.52
CA THR A 73 -16.26 -3.54 -18.66
C THR A 73 -16.36 -5.00 -19.08
N THR A 74 -16.69 -5.89 -18.14
CA THR A 74 -17.08 -7.26 -18.44
C THR A 74 -18.47 -7.50 -17.87
N PHE A 75 -19.35 -8.17 -18.61
CA PHE A 75 -20.73 -8.41 -18.19
C PHE A 75 -21.13 -9.84 -18.55
N ILE A 76 -20.89 -10.76 -17.61
CA ILE A 76 -20.96 -12.20 -17.84
C ILE A 76 -22.24 -12.74 -17.19
N PRO A 77 -23.09 -13.47 -17.92
CA PRO A 77 -24.29 -14.09 -17.35
C PRO A 77 -23.91 -15.21 -16.38
N LEU A 78 -24.63 -15.27 -15.26
CA LEU A 78 -24.52 -16.34 -14.26
C LEU A 78 -25.50 -17.47 -14.59
N SER A 79 -24.95 -18.68 -14.77
CA SER A 79 -25.70 -19.92 -15.01
C SER A 79 -25.27 -20.99 -14.00
N PRO A 80 -26.07 -21.31 -12.97
CA PRO A 80 -27.39 -20.75 -12.66
C PRO A 80 -27.31 -19.34 -12.06
N SER A 81 -28.41 -18.58 -12.15
CA SER A 81 -28.52 -17.26 -11.53
C SER A 81 -28.36 -17.34 -10.02
N LEU A 82 -27.61 -16.42 -9.44
CA LEU A 82 -27.41 -16.33 -7.99
C LEU A 82 -28.61 -15.62 -7.35
N LEU A 83 -29.00 -16.05 -6.15
CA LEU A 83 -30.09 -15.43 -5.41
C LEU A 83 -29.55 -14.85 -4.10
N ILE A 84 -29.52 -13.53 -3.99
CA ILE A 84 -28.98 -12.81 -2.83
C ILE A 84 -30.11 -12.41 -1.88
N ARG A 85 -29.85 -12.43 -0.57
CA ARG A 85 -30.79 -11.97 0.45
C ARG A 85 -30.47 -10.53 0.83
N LEU A 86 -31.50 -9.69 0.86
CA LEU A 86 -31.39 -8.31 1.27
C LEU A 86 -31.69 -8.14 2.77
N PRO A 87 -31.26 -7.04 3.40
CA PRO A 87 -31.53 -6.77 4.82
C PRO A 87 -33.02 -6.73 5.18
N ASN A 88 -33.88 -6.38 4.22
CA ASN A 88 -35.34 -6.38 4.37
C ASN A 88 -35.98 -7.77 4.18
N SER A 89 -35.19 -8.85 4.24
CA SER A 89 -35.57 -10.26 4.05
C SER A 89 -36.02 -10.67 2.65
N PHE A 90 -36.16 -9.73 1.71
CA PHE A 90 -36.44 -10.02 0.31
C PHE A 90 -35.23 -10.68 -0.35
N LYS A 91 -35.49 -11.44 -1.42
CA LYS A 91 -34.46 -12.10 -2.21
C LYS A 91 -34.43 -11.52 -3.61
N VAL A 92 -33.24 -11.19 -4.11
CA VAL A 92 -33.05 -10.64 -5.46
C VAL A 92 -32.27 -11.64 -6.31
N LYS A 93 -32.75 -11.84 -7.53
CA LYS A 93 -32.09 -12.67 -8.54
C LYS A 93 -30.99 -11.84 -9.23
N VAL A 94 -29.76 -12.28 -9.08
CA VAL A 94 -28.58 -11.73 -9.76
C VAL A 94 -28.32 -12.56 -11.00
N THR A 95 -28.38 -11.90 -12.15
CA THR A 95 -28.27 -12.54 -13.46
C THR A 95 -26.88 -12.40 -14.07
N HIS A 96 -26.11 -11.39 -13.67
CA HIS A 96 -24.81 -11.08 -14.26
C HIS A 96 -23.78 -10.72 -13.20
N ILE A 97 -22.52 -11.05 -13.50
CA ILE A 97 -21.32 -10.67 -12.75
C ILE A 97 -20.30 -10.05 -13.69
N GLY A 98 -19.47 -9.14 -13.19
CA GLY A 98 -18.50 -8.50 -14.03
C GLY A 98 -17.46 -7.68 -13.30
N SER A 99 -16.70 -6.91 -14.08
CA SER A 99 -15.66 -6.01 -13.59
C SER A 99 -16.05 -4.57 -13.87
N VAL A 100 -15.75 -3.68 -12.92
CA VAL A 100 -16.07 -2.25 -13.00
C VAL A 100 -14.81 -1.41 -12.75
N PRO A 101 -14.39 -0.51 -13.65
CA PRO A 101 -13.28 0.39 -13.42
C PRO A 101 -13.72 1.52 -12.47
N LEU A 102 -13.04 1.64 -11.33
CA LEU A 102 -13.22 2.75 -10.40
C LEU A 102 -12.27 3.93 -10.71
N PHE A 103 -11.05 3.61 -11.14
CA PHE A 103 -10.02 4.55 -11.60
C PHE A 103 -9.18 3.89 -12.72
N PRO A 104 -8.37 4.65 -13.48
CA PRO A 104 -7.55 4.10 -14.57
C PRO A 104 -6.68 2.88 -14.19
N ASN A 105 -6.25 2.79 -12.92
CA ASN A 105 -5.43 1.69 -12.40
C ASN A 105 -6.14 0.84 -11.34
N LEU A 106 -7.46 0.96 -11.18
CA LEU A 106 -8.23 0.27 -10.14
C LEU A 106 -9.50 -0.33 -10.73
N LEU A 107 -9.40 -1.61 -11.11
CA LEU A 107 -10.49 -2.40 -11.66
C LEU A 107 -11.10 -3.29 -10.56
N LEU A 108 -12.33 -2.99 -10.16
CA LEU A 108 -13.08 -3.81 -9.21
C LEU A 108 -13.58 -5.08 -9.89
N GLN A 109 -13.25 -6.25 -9.36
CA GLN A 109 -13.66 -7.53 -9.94
C GLN A 109 -14.83 -8.13 -9.15
N ASN A 110 -15.56 -9.05 -9.79
CA ASN A 110 -16.65 -9.81 -9.18
C ASN A 110 -17.80 -8.92 -8.65
N VAL A 111 -18.15 -7.88 -9.42
CA VAL A 111 -19.28 -7.00 -9.14
C VAL A 111 -20.57 -7.67 -9.61
N LEU A 112 -21.57 -7.77 -8.73
CA LEU A 112 -22.88 -8.30 -9.05
C LEU A 112 -23.76 -7.22 -9.64
N PHE A 113 -24.48 -7.55 -10.72
CA PHE A 113 -25.49 -6.68 -11.29
C PHE A 113 -26.83 -6.86 -10.57
N VAL A 114 -27.31 -5.79 -9.93
CA VAL A 114 -28.53 -5.81 -9.12
C VAL A 114 -29.43 -4.64 -9.54
N PRO A 115 -30.27 -4.80 -10.58
CA PRO A 115 -31.03 -3.69 -11.17
C PRO A 115 -32.07 -3.06 -10.23
N SER A 116 -32.45 -3.76 -9.14
CA SER A 116 -33.36 -3.24 -8.12
C SER A 116 -32.70 -2.28 -7.14
N PHE A 117 -31.37 -2.16 -7.13
CA PHE A 117 -30.64 -1.24 -6.28
C PHE A 117 -30.71 0.19 -6.83
N ARG A 118 -30.47 1.17 -5.94
CA ARG A 118 -30.38 2.59 -6.30
C ARG A 118 -29.03 3.22 -5.96
N VAL A 119 -28.12 2.42 -5.40
CA VAL A 119 -26.77 2.83 -5.00
C VAL A 119 -25.78 1.74 -5.38
N ASN A 120 -24.53 2.15 -5.63
CA ASN A 120 -23.44 1.22 -5.87
C ASN A 120 -22.69 0.94 -4.57
N LEU A 121 -22.35 -0.31 -4.31
CA LEU A 121 -21.72 -0.76 -3.06
C LEU A 121 -20.35 -1.38 -3.33
N ILE A 122 -19.36 -0.94 -2.55
CA ILE A 122 -18.07 -1.61 -2.43
C ILE A 122 -18.06 -2.39 -1.13
N PHE A 123 -18.06 -3.71 -1.24
CA PHE A 123 -17.80 -4.56 -0.08
C PHE A 123 -16.35 -4.45 0.39
N VAL A 124 -16.15 -3.86 1.57
CA VAL A 124 -14.83 -3.54 2.12
C VAL A 124 -13.90 -4.76 2.22
N TYR A 125 -14.38 -5.92 2.67
CA TYR A 125 -13.54 -7.10 2.83
C TYR A 125 -12.97 -7.59 1.50
N HIS A 126 -13.82 -7.74 0.48
CA HIS A 126 -13.39 -8.19 -0.85
C HIS A 126 -12.48 -7.16 -1.51
N PHE A 127 -12.75 -5.86 -1.34
CA PHE A 127 -11.88 -4.79 -1.82
C PHE A 127 -10.47 -4.91 -1.24
N CYS A 128 -10.35 -4.97 0.08
CA CYS A 128 -9.06 -5.10 0.78
C CYS A 128 -8.32 -6.36 0.37
N LYS A 129 -9.04 -7.48 0.18
CA LYS A 129 -8.48 -8.76 -0.26
C LYS A 129 -7.96 -8.70 -1.69
N GLN A 130 -8.71 -8.08 -2.61
CA GLN A 130 -8.34 -7.98 -4.02
C GLN A 130 -7.08 -7.13 -4.22
N PHE A 131 -6.99 -5.98 -3.53
CA PHE A 131 -5.89 -5.03 -3.70
C PHE A 131 -4.76 -5.17 -2.67
N CYS A 132 -4.82 -6.19 -1.81
CA CYS A 132 -3.89 -6.40 -0.70
C CYS A 132 -3.67 -5.12 0.13
N CYS A 133 -4.75 -4.40 0.44
CA CYS A 133 -4.69 -3.10 1.10
C CYS A 133 -5.49 -3.07 2.41
N ASN A 134 -5.14 -2.12 3.28
CA ASN A 134 -5.93 -1.70 4.42
C ASN A 134 -6.73 -0.45 4.05
N LEU A 135 -7.97 -0.38 4.53
CA LEU A 135 -8.77 0.84 4.51
C LEU A 135 -8.77 1.47 5.90
N ILE A 136 -8.43 2.75 5.96
CA ILE A 136 -8.39 3.55 7.19
C ILE A 136 -9.47 4.62 7.07
N PHE A 137 -10.46 4.55 7.95
CA PHE A 137 -11.57 5.48 7.98
C PHE A 137 -11.28 6.59 9.01
N SER A 138 -11.33 7.85 8.57
CA SER A 138 -11.23 9.04 9.41
C SER A 138 -12.54 9.82 9.36
N VAL A 139 -12.74 10.76 10.29
CA VAL A 139 -13.95 11.60 10.34
C VAL A 139 -14.25 12.36 9.03
N ALA A 140 -13.26 12.53 8.15
CA ALA A 140 -13.39 13.27 6.90
C ALA A 140 -13.24 12.41 5.63
N SER A 141 -12.61 11.24 5.71
CA SER A 141 -12.21 10.49 4.51
C SER A 141 -11.88 9.03 4.76
N CYS A 142 -11.90 8.22 3.71
CA CYS A 142 -11.35 6.86 3.70
C CYS A 142 -10.04 6.84 2.92
N LEU A 143 -8.99 6.31 3.53
CA LEU A 143 -7.66 6.16 2.94
C LEU A 143 -7.37 4.68 2.65
N MET A 144 -6.83 4.41 1.47
CA MET A 144 -6.32 3.11 1.08
C MET A 144 -4.80 3.05 1.25
N GLN A 145 -4.32 2.06 1.99
CA GLN A 145 -2.89 1.84 2.21
C GLN A 145 -2.54 0.39 1.90
N GLY A 146 -1.68 0.15 0.91
CA GLY A 146 -1.23 -1.20 0.54
C GLY A 146 0.30 -1.28 0.40
N PRO A 147 0.89 -2.49 0.38
CA PRO A 147 2.33 -2.69 0.19
C PRO A 147 2.88 -2.04 -1.09
N SER A 148 2.04 -1.94 -2.12
CA SER A 148 2.34 -1.32 -3.41
C SER A 148 2.15 0.20 -3.42
N VAL A 149 1.51 0.77 -2.40
CA VAL A 149 1.17 2.20 -2.34
C VAL A 149 2.14 2.91 -1.38
N LYS A 150 3.09 3.66 -1.93
CA LYS A 150 4.13 4.37 -1.13
C LYS A 150 3.55 5.41 -0.17
N THR A 151 2.37 5.96 -0.48
CA THR A 151 1.64 6.94 0.31
C THR A 151 0.17 6.54 0.38
N PRO A 152 -0.53 6.71 1.51
CA PRO A 152 -1.97 6.43 1.58
C PRO A 152 -2.73 7.17 0.47
N LEU A 153 -3.47 6.45 -0.35
CA LEU A 153 -4.33 7.03 -1.37
C LEU A 153 -5.64 7.46 -0.72
N VAL A 154 -6.02 8.73 -0.84
CA VAL A 154 -7.36 9.15 -0.45
C VAL A 154 -8.33 8.50 -1.43
N LEU A 155 -9.10 7.53 -0.92
CA LEU A 155 -10.00 6.75 -1.73
C LEU A 155 -11.37 7.47 -1.80
N GLY A 156 -11.94 7.84 -0.66
CA GLY A 156 -13.26 8.48 -0.61
C GLY A 156 -13.38 9.53 0.49
N LYS A 157 -14.48 10.31 0.47
CA LYS A 157 -14.79 11.35 1.47
C LYS A 157 -15.96 10.90 2.35
N ALA A 158 -15.92 11.28 3.63
CA ALA A 158 -17.07 11.13 4.51
C ALA A 158 -18.08 12.24 4.23
N LYS A 159 -19.33 11.88 3.93
CA LYS A 159 -20.45 12.80 3.73
C LYS A 159 -21.67 12.22 4.42
N ASP A 160 -22.29 13.01 5.30
CA ASP A 160 -23.51 12.64 6.03
C ASP A 160 -23.42 11.27 6.76
N GLY A 161 -22.25 10.96 7.32
CA GLY A 161 -22.00 9.71 8.05
C GLY A 161 -21.67 8.49 7.19
N ILE A 162 -21.57 8.64 5.86
CA ILE A 162 -21.27 7.57 4.91
C ILE A 162 -19.98 7.90 4.15
N TYR A 163 -19.18 6.88 3.81
CA TYR A 163 -17.97 7.05 3.00
C TYR A 163 -18.28 6.84 1.53
N LEU A 164 -18.15 7.92 0.76
CA LEU A 164 -18.44 7.95 -0.67
C LEU A 164 -17.14 7.99 -1.48
N LEU A 165 -17.07 7.11 -2.46
CA LEU A 165 -16.09 7.10 -3.53
C LEU A 165 -16.73 7.69 -4.79
N GLU A 166 -16.13 8.73 -5.34
CA GLU A 166 -16.50 9.29 -6.64
C GLU A 166 -15.49 8.81 -7.68
N PRO A 167 -15.81 7.77 -8.48
CA PRO A 167 -14.92 7.28 -9.52
C PRO A 167 -14.76 8.36 -10.61
N SER A 168 -13.52 8.64 -11.00
CA SER A 168 -13.22 9.52 -12.13
C SER A 168 -13.34 8.71 -13.42
N ILE A 169 -14.56 8.53 -13.92
CA ILE A 169 -14.82 7.85 -15.19
C ILE A 169 -14.59 8.86 -16.32
N GLU A 170 -13.39 8.90 -16.87
CA GLU A 170 -13.21 9.29 -18.27
C GLU A 170 -13.03 8.00 -19.08
N CYS A 171 -14.14 7.44 -19.58
CA CYS A 171 -14.12 6.35 -20.56
C CYS A 171 -15.22 6.58 -21.60
N SER A 172 -14.78 6.92 -22.81
CA SER A 172 -15.56 6.98 -24.04
C SER A 172 -16.14 5.61 -24.39
N PHE A 173 -17.47 5.49 -24.36
CA PHE A 173 -18.21 4.39 -24.95
C PHE A 173 -18.17 4.49 -26.47
N VAL A 174 -17.41 3.60 -27.13
CA VAL A 174 -17.66 3.28 -28.54
C VAL A 174 -18.60 2.08 -28.56
N SER A 175 -19.90 2.36 -28.60
CA SER A 175 -20.92 1.34 -28.87
C SER A 175 -20.89 1.03 -30.36
N ALA A 176 -20.14 -0.02 -30.73
CA ALA A 176 -20.29 -0.65 -32.03
C ALA A 176 -21.48 -1.62 -31.98
N SER A 177 -22.66 -1.13 -32.37
CA SER A 177 -23.74 -1.98 -32.88
C SER A 177 -24.53 -1.17 -33.91
N SER A 178 -24.11 -1.37 -35.15
CA SER A 178 -24.88 -1.33 -36.40
C SER A 178 -26.40 -1.18 -36.24
N PHE A 179 -26.95 -0.07 -36.74
CA PHE A 179 -28.19 -0.06 -37.53
C PHE A 179 -28.12 1.08 -38.56
N ASN A 180 -28.03 0.69 -39.83
CA ASN A 180 -28.36 1.55 -40.96
C ASN A 180 -29.88 1.73 -40.99
N PHE A 181 -30.37 2.96 -41.05
CA PHE A 181 -31.52 3.26 -41.90
C PHE A 181 -31.41 4.68 -42.46
N SER A 182 -31.39 4.71 -43.78
CA SER A 182 -31.42 5.84 -44.70
C SER A 182 -32.80 6.52 -44.75
N SER A 183 -32.81 7.79 -45.15
CA SER A 183 -33.84 8.56 -45.88
C SER A 183 -34.11 9.90 -45.19
N GLU A 184 -33.56 10.99 -45.73
CA GLU A 184 -34.10 11.83 -46.82
C GLU A 184 -35.09 12.90 -46.32
N SER A 185 -34.60 14.15 -46.41
CA SER A 185 -35.28 15.36 -46.88
C SER A 185 -36.78 15.54 -46.59
N SER A 186 -37.11 16.62 -45.87
CA SER A 186 -37.58 17.86 -46.51
C SER A 186 -38.00 18.92 -45.49
N ASN A 187 -37.72 20.15 -45.90
CA ASN A 187 -37.99 21.41 -45.23
C ASN A 187 -39.49 21.64 -44.97
N LEU A 188 -39.84 22.23 -43.82
CA LEU A 188 -40.48 23.55 -43.77
C LEU A 188 -40.65 24.04 -42.31
N THR A 189 -40.14 25.25 -42.14
CA THR A 189 -40.19 26.22 -41.04
C THR A 189 -41.49 26.31 -40.24
N SER A 190 -41.36 26.32 -38.91
CA SER A 190 -41.95 27.40 -38.09
C SER A 190 -41.19 27.57 -36.78
N SER A 191 -40.90 28.82 -36.47
CA SER A 191 -39.97 29.37 -35.50
C SER A 191 -40.42 29.26 -34.05
N TYR A 192 -39.54 28.78 -33.15
CA TYR A 192 -39.40 29.27 -31.78
C TYR A 192 -37.93 29.22 -31.35
N ILE A 193 -37.40 30.38 -30.96
CA ILE A 193 -36.01 30.61 -30.54
C ILE A 193 -35.79 29.96 -29.17
N SER A 194 -34.88 28.99 -29.12
CA SER A 194 -34.31 28.45 -27.88
C SER A 194 -32.80 28.73 -27.85
N VAL A 195 -32.35 29.19 -26.69
CA VAL A 195 -31.04 29.78 -26.43
C VAL A 195 -29.92 28.76 -26.69
N SER A 196 -28.99 29.12 -27.57
CA SER A 196 -27.91 28.27 -28.08
C SER A 196 -26.71 28.15 -27.12
N SER A 197 -26.31 26.89 -26.89
CA SER A 197 -24.98 26.28 -26.67
C SER A 197 -23.74 27.21 -26.46
N PRO A 198 -22.78 26.85 -25.58
CA PRO A 198 -21.60 27.68 -25.33
C PRO A 198 -20.66 27.74 -26.55
N LEU A 199 -20.20 28.97 -26.83
CA LEU A 199 -19.25 29.34 -27.88
C LEU A 199 -17.95 28.50 -27.82
N SER A 200 -17.54 27.92 -28.94
CA SER A 200 -16.20 27.35 -29.12
C SER A 200 -15.20 28.45 -29.49
N ILE A 201 -14.19 28.66 -28.63
CA ILE A 201 -13.08 29.58 -28.88
C ILE A 201 -12.03 28.83 -29.71
N SER A 202 -11.85 29.25 -30.97
CA SER A 202 -10.80 28.74 -31.85
C SER A 202 -9.46 29.41 -31.50
N VAL A 203 -8.49 28.62 -31.06
CA VAL A 203 -7.13 29.05 -30.71
C VAL A 203 -6.24 28.96 -31.94
N LYS A 204 -5.70 30.10 -32.39
CA LYS A 204 -5.00 30.19 -33.68
C LYS A 204 -3.46 30.25 -33.57
N SER A 205 -2.88 30.38 -32.37
CA SER A 205 -1.41 30.51 -32.22
C SER A 205 -0.79 29.65 -31.11
N GLN A 206 0.51 29.34 -31.23
CA GLN A 206 1.30 28.68 -30.18
C GLN A 206 1.31 29.46 -28.86
N SER A 207 1.22 30.79 -28.93
CA SER A 207 1.14 31.66 -27.76
C SER A 207 -0.15 31.45 -26.96
N ASP A 208 -1.26 31.18 -27.64
CA ASP A 208 -2.55 30.90 -27.02
C ASP A 208 -2.53 29.55 -26.29
N VAL A 209 -1.86 28.53 -26.83
CA VAL A 209 -1.72 27.21 -26.18
C VAL A 209 -0.92 27.32 -24.88
N GLN A 210 0.14 28.13 -24.85
CA GLN A 210 0.90 28.37 -23.62
C GLN A 210 0.09 29.16 -22.58
N ILE A 211 -0.78 30.06 -23.01
CA ILE A 211 -1.70 30.78 -22.11
C ILE A 211 -2.69 29.79 -21.49
N TRP A 212 -3.35 28.95 -22.30
CA TRP A 212 -4.27 27.94 -21.79
C TRP A 212 -3.58 26.90 -20.89
N HIS A 213 -2.35 26.51 -21.20
CA HIS A 213 -1.53 25.67 -20.33
C HIS A 213 -1.36 26.27 -18.92
N LYS A 214 -1.09 27.58 -18.83
CA LYS A 214 -0.96 28.29 -17.56
C LYS A 214 -2.32 28.45 -16.85
N ILE A 215 -3.36 28.82 -17.59
CA ILE A 215 -4.73 28.99 -17.06
C ILE A 215 -5.26 27.67 -16.47
N LEU A 216 -5.00 26.55 -17.15
CA LEU A 216 -5.42 25.20 -16.74
C LEU A 216 -4.46 24.56 -15.72
N GLY A 217 -3.62 25.36 -15.05
CA GLY A 217 -2.77 24.87 -13.96
C GLY A 217 -1.63 23.97 -14.43
N HIS A 218 -0.98 24.31 -15.54
CA HIS A 218 0.14 23.56 -16.10
C HIS A 218 -0.24 22.14 -16.55
N MET A 219 -1.44 21.99 -17.12
CA MET A 219 -1.95 20.74 -17.67
C MET A 219 -1.01 20.22 -18.78
N PRO A 220 -0.68 18.91 -18.82
CA PRO A 220 0.21 18.38 -19.86
C PRO A 220 -0.26 18.76 -21.26
N PHE A 221 0.67 19.15 -22.14
CA PHE A 221 0.33 19.57 -23.51
C PHE A 221 -0.41 18.47 -24.29
N ASP A 222 -0.08 17.20 -24.07
CA ASP A 222 -0.80 16.07 -24.68
C ASP A 222 -2.24 15.93 -24.16
N SER A 223 -2.49 16.26 -22.89
CA SER A 223 -3.85 16.26 -22.34
C SER A 223 -4.67 17.45 -22.86
N MET A 224 -4.03 18.58 -23.21
CA MET A 224 -4.73 19.74 -23.78
C MET A 224 -5.26 19.48 -25.19
N LYS A 225 -4.64 18.57 -25.96
CA LYS A 225 -5.13 18.17 -27.29
C LYS A 225 -6.54 17.56 -27.26
N ASN A 226 -6.92 16.98 -26.11
CA ASN A 226 -8.20 16.31 -25.92
C ASN A 226 -9.32 17.29 -25.51
N ILE A 227 -8.96 18.51 -25.10
CA ILE A 227 -9.93 19.59 -24.93
C ILE A 227 -10.08 20.24 -26.30
N SER A 228 -11.31 20.39 -26.78
CA SER A 228 -11.66 20.94 -28.11
C SER A 228 -11.34 22.45 -28.25
N LEU A 229 -10.12 22.86 -27.86
CA LEU A 229 -9.49 24.11 -28.25
C LEU A 229 -8.80 23.82 -29.58
N SER A 230 -9.60 23.93 -30.64
CA SER A 230 -9.23 23.66 -32.03
C SER A 230 -7.82 24.18 -32.33
N THR A 231 -6.85 23.27 -32.29
CA THR A 231 -5.49 23.50 -32.76
C THR A 231 -5.17 22.37 -33.71
N SER A 232 -5.11 22.74 -34.98
CA SER A 232 -4.65 21.88 -36.07
C SER A 232 -3.33 21.22 -35.68
N GLN A 233 -3.29 19.90 -35.93
CA GLN A 233 -2.15 19.01 -35.81
C GLN A 233 -0.82 19.70 -36.11
N SER A 234 -0.13 20.12 -35.06
CA SER A 234 1.30 20.29 -35.10
C SER A 234 1.84 19.81 -33.75
N HIS A 235 2.90 19.03 -33.80
CA HIS A 235 3.68 18.67 -32.62
C HIS A 235 4.25 19.97 -32.04
N PHE A 236 3.50 20.59 -31.13
CA PHE A 236 4.01 21.72 -30.38
C PHE A 236 4.99 21.20 -29.34
N ASP A 237 6.28 21.30 -29.64
CA ASP A 237 7.35 21.29 -28.63
C ASP A 237 7.25 22.58 -27.79
N CYS A 238 6.15 22.71 -27.04
CA CYS A 238 5.95 23.82 -26.13
C CYS A 238 6.73 23.54 -24.84
N ILE A 239 7.84 24.24 -24.69
CA ILE A 239 8.68 24.18 -23.49
C ILE A 239 8.06 25.10 -22.44
N CYS A 240 7.75 24.56 -21.26
CA CYS A 240 7.35 25.33 -20.08
C CYS A 240 8.41 25.17 -19.00
N ASP A 241 8.92 26.27 -18.46
CA ASP A 241 9.98 26.23 -17.45
C ASP A 241 9.46 25.85 -16.06
N ILE A 242 8.16 26.03 -15.79
CA ILE A 242 7.54 25.78 -14.48
C ILE A 242 7.18 24.31 -14.28
N CYS A 243 6.75 23.60 -15.34
CA CYS A 243 6.36 22.19 -15.22
C CYS A 243 7.49 21.27 -14.73
N PRO A 244 8.73 21.36 -15.26
CA PRO A 244 9.84 20.57 -14.76
C PRO A 244 10.16 20.86 -13.29
N LEU A 245 10.07 22.12 -12.87
CA LEU A 245 10.31 22.53 -11.48
C LEU A 245 9.23 21.98 -10.55
N ALA A 246 7.95 22.10 -10.92
CA ALA A 246 6.82 21.62 -10.12
C ALA A 246 6.71 20.09 -10.08
N ARG A 247 7.15 19.41 -11.15
CA ARG A 247 7.09 17.94 -11.29
C ARG A 247 8.42 17.27 -11.02
N GLN A 248 9.41 18.01 -10.51
CA GLN A 248 10.69 17.44 -10.14
C GLN A 248 10.49 16.41 -9.03
N THR A 249 10.56 15.14 -9.39
CA THR A 249 10.59 14.05 -8.42
C THR A 249 12.03 13.83 -7.97
N LYS A 250 12.21 13.43 -6.70
CA LYS A 250 13.53 13.03 -6.20
C LYS A 250 14.04 11.90 -7.09
N LEU A 251 15.24 12.07 -7.66
CA LEU A 251 15.84 11.05 -8.52
C LEU A 251 15.84 9.69 -7.81
N PRO A 252 15.54 8.58 -8.54
CA PRO A 252 15.64 7.26 -7.97
C PRO A 252 17.06 7.04 -7.46
N PHE A 253 17.19 6.58 -6.23
CA PHE A 253 18.49 6.30 -5.64
C PHE A 253 19.13 5.11 -6.36
N SER A 254 20.45 5.16 -6.51
CA SER A 254 21.24 4.04 -7.02
C SER A 254 20.99 2.78 -6.19
N PHE A 255 20.92 1.62 -6.84
CA PHE A 255 20.76 0.33 -6.18
C PHE A 255 21.82 0.14 -5.08
N SER A 256 21.38 -0.29 -3.90
CA SER A 256 22.30 -0.61 -2.79
C SER A 256 22.94 -1.97 -3.05
N TYR A 257 24.13 -2.00 -3.66
CA TYR A 257 24.96 -3.19 -3.67
C TYR A 257 25.51 -3.46 -2.25
N ILE A 258 25.73 -4.73 -1.90
CA ILE A 258 26.41 -5.11 -0.66
C ILE A 258 27.78 -4.40 -0.66
N LYS A 259 27.98 -3.46 0.27
CA LYS A 259 29.18 -2.62 0.29
C LYS A 259 30.34 -3.26 1.03
N THR A 260 30.07 -4.23 1.90
CA THR A 260 31.10 -4.86 2.71
C THR A 260 31.64 -6.14 2.08
N LYS A 261 32.95 -6.36 2.25
CA LYS A 261 33.68 -7.51 1.67
C LYS A 261 33.90 -8.66 2.67
N GLY A 262 33.29 -8.60 3.85
CA GLY A 262 33.45 -9.65 4.86
C GLY A 262 32.63 -9.42 6.11
N ILE A 263 32.46 -10.49 6.90
CA ILE A 263 31.72 -10.49 8.17
C ILE A 263 32.30 -9.49 9.16
N PHE A 264 31.42 -8.87 9.94
CA PHE A 264 31.74 -7.97 11.05
C PHE A 264 32.54 -6.72 10.65
N LYS A 265 32.69 -6.41 9.36
CA LYS A 265 33.31 -5.14 8.92
C LYS A 265 32.40 -3.95 9.23
N LEU A 266 31.10 -4.14 9.06
CA LEU A 266 30.07 -3.16 9.36
C LEU A 266 28.88 -3.89 9.97
N ILE A 267 28.47 -3.45 11.14
CA ILE A 267 27.18 -3.85 11.70
C ILE A 267 26.26 -2.64 11.74
N HIS A 268 24.98 -2.90 11.53
CA HIS A 268 23.92 -1.93 11.75
C HIS A 268 23.26 -2.26 13.08
N VAL A 269 22.95 -1.23 13.87
CA VAL A 269 22.33 -1.35 15.19
C VAL A 269 21.16 -0.39 15.32
N ASP A 270 20.02 -0.87 15.80
CA ASP A 270 18.83 -0.06 16.05
C ASP A 270 17.97 -0.66 17.19
N THR A 271 17.26 0.19 17.91
CA THR A 271 16.36 -0.18 19.00
C THR A 271 14.91 0.03 18.59
N TRP A 272 14.12 -1.05 18.65
CA TRP A 272 12.69 -0.99 18.33
C TRP A 272 11.83 -0.98 19.61
N GLY A 273 10.81 -0.12 19.65
CA GLY A 273 9.80 -0.06 20.71
C GLY A 273 9.24 1.36 20.89
N HIS A 274 8.31 1.65 21.81
CA HIS A 274 7.76 0.86 22.93
C HIS A 274 6.65 -0.10 22.49
N TYR A 275 6.77 -1.39 22.78
CA TYR A 275 5.67 -2.33 22.53
C TYR A 275 4.53 -2.07 23.55
N LYS A 276 3.28 -1.98 23.07
CA LYS A 276 2.11 -1.62 23.91
C LYS A 276 1.91 -2.56 25.10
N SER A 277 2.09 -3.85 24.89
CA SER A 277 2.03 -4.88 25.92
C SER A 277 3.45 -5.36 26.28
N PRO A 278 3.91 -5.24 27.54
CA PRO A 278 5.19 -5.81 27.93
C PRO A 278 5.17 -7.33 27.78
N THR A 279 6.36 -7.93 27.69
CA THR A 279 6.45 -9.39 27.79
C THR A 279 6.08 -9.86 29.19
N TYR A 280 5.88 -11.17 29.37
CA TYR A 280 5.67 -11.76 30.70
C TYR A 280 6.83 -11.47 31.69
N ASN A 281 8.04 -11.23 31.18
CA ASN A 281 9.22 -10.82 31.95
C ASN A 281 9.42 -9.28 32.01
N GLY A 282 8.46 -8.48 31.56
CA GLY A 282 8.50 -7.02 31.65
C GLY A 282 9.34 -6.31 30.57
N PHE A 283 9.80 -7.01 29.53
CA PHE A 283 10.52 -6.39 28.41
C PHE A 283 9.57 -5.58 27.51
N LYS A 284 10.03 -4.43 27.01
CA LYS A 284 9.21 -3.45 26.26
C LYS A 284 9.85 -3.01 24.95
N TYR A 285 11.14 -3.27 24.79
CA TYR A 285 11.94 -2.91 23.63
C TYR A 285 12.76 -4.12 23.18
N PHE A 286 13.32 -4.06 21.97
CA PHE A 286 14.36 -4.98 21.56
C PHE A 286 15.44 -4.26 20.75
N LEU A 287 16.69 -4.68 20.94
CA LEU A 287 17.84 -4.26 20.15
C LEU A 287 18.00 -5.21 18.97
N THR A 288 18.14 -4.68 17.77
CA THR A 288 18.46 -5.45 16.56
C THR A 288 19.86 -5.09 16.10
N ILE A 289 20.68 -6.12 15.88
CA ILE A 289 22.02 -6.00 15.33
C ILE A 289 22.08 -6.85 14.05
N VAL A 290 22.47 -6.23 12.94
CA VAL A 290 22.53 -6.88 11.63
C VAL A 290 23.92 -6.72 11.04
N ASP A 291 24.58 -7.84 10.72
CA ASP A 291 25.82 -7.82 9.96
C ASP A 291 25.54 -7.41 8.50
N ASP A 292 26.32 -6.48 7.95
CA ASP A 292 26.09 -5.98 6.60
C ASP A 292 26.43 -7.01 5.51
N TYR A 293 27.40 -7.90 5.77
CA TYR A 293 27.87 -8.87 4.78
C TYR A 293 26.99 -10.12 4.76
N SER A 294 26.94 -10.85 5.87
CA SER A 294 26.21 -12.12 5.99
C SER A 294 24.70 -11.95 6.17
N ARG A 295 24.22 -10.73 6.47
CA ARG A 295 22.84 -10.44 6.89
C ARG A 295 22.39 -11.20 8.14
N ALA A 296 23.32 -11.83 8.85
CA ALA A 296 23.08 -12.47 10.13
C ALA A 296 22.55 -11.43 11.12
N THR A 297 21.44 -11.78 11.77
CA THR A 297 20.69 -10.89 12.63
C THR A 297 20.72 -11.42 14.06
N ARG A 298 20.92 -10.54 15.03
CA ARG A 298 20.82 -10.83 16.46
C ARG A 298 19.84 -9.85 17.08
N THR A 299 18.94 -10.37 17.90
CA THR A 299 17.93 -9.58 18.62
C THR A 299 18.05 -9.82 20.11
N TYR A 300 17.99 -8.75 20.90
CA TYR A 300 18.03 -8.81 22.36
C TYR A 300 16.82 -8.10 22.94
N LEU A 301 16.12 -8.70 23.89
CA LEU A 301 15.00 -8.07 24.59
C LEU A 301 15.53 -7.10 25.65
N LEU A 302 14.88 -5.95 25.77
CA LEU A 302 15.29 -4.87 26.67
C LEU A 302 14.09 -4.36 27.50
N SER A 303 14.33 -4.10 28.79
CA SER A 303 13.33 -3.52 29.69
C SER A 303 13.26 -2.00 29.52
N SER A 304 14.42 -1.36 29.34
CA SER A 304 14.58 0.06 29.02
C SER A 304 15.54 0.25 27.83
N LYS A 305 15.37 1.35 27.08
CA LYS A 305 16.31 1.74 26.02
C LYS A 305 17.75 1.91 26.54
N SER A 306 17.91 2.37 27.79
CA SER A 306 19.22 2.54 28.42
C SER A 306 20.05 1.26 28.52
N ASN A 307 19.42 0.07 28.53
CA ASN A 307 20.13 -1.22 28.57
C ASN A 307 20.77 -1.59 27.22
N ALA A 308 20.41 -0.91 26.13
CA ALA A 308 20.90 -1.25 24.79
C ALA A 308 22.43 -1.17 24.68
N PHE A 309 23.05 -0.19 25.34
CA PHE A 309 24.50 -0.01 25.27
C PHE A 309 25.28 -1.10 25.98
N SER A 310 24.85 -1.52 27.18
CA SER A 310 25.47 -2.64 27.89
C SER A 310 25.37 -3.92 27.06
N THR A 311 24.19 -4.20 26.50
CA THR A 311 24.00 -5.37 25.63
C THR A 311 24.85 -5.32 24.37
N LEU A 312 25.07 -4.13 23.79
CA LEU A 312 25.96 -3.96 22.65
C LEU A 312 27.42 -4.25 23.03
N LYS A 313 27.89 -3.85 24.22
CA LYS A 313 29.24 -4.21 24.71
C LYS A 313 29.40 -5.73 24.84
N ASP A 314 28.41 -6.39 25.43
CA ASP A 314 28.42 -7.84 25.58
C ASP A 314 28.48 -8.54 24.21
N TYR A 315 27.76 -8.00 23.22
CA TYR A 315 27.81 -8.49 21.85
C TYR A 315 29.19 -8.31 21.19
N LEU A 316 29.85 -7.16 21.38
CA LEU A 316 31.19 -6.93 20.85
C LEU A 316 32.20 -7.95 21.39
N VAL A 317 32.16 -8.22 22.70
CA VAL A 317 33.00 -9.24 23.35
C VAL A 317 32.67 -10.63 22.82
N LEU A 318 31.38 -10.96 22.64
CA LEU A 318 30.95 -12.24 22.06
C LEU A 318 31.51 -12.42 20.66
N VAL A 319 31.45 -11.39 19.80
CA VAL A 319 31.96 -11.46 18.43
C VAL A 319 33.47 -11.69 18.40
N GLU A 320 34.21 -10.98 19.25
CA GLU A 320 35.66 -11.17 19.35
C GLU A 320 36.02 -12.58 19.81
N ARG A 321 35.34 -13.10 20.83
CA ARG A 321 35.69 -14.39 21.44
C ARG A 321 35.21 -15.60 20.64
N GLN A 322 34.04 -15.53 20.01
CA GLN A 322 33.44 -16.68 19.34
C GLN A 322 33.77 -16.76 17.85
N PHE A 323 34.03 -15.62 17.21
CA PHE A 323 34.28 -15.58 15.76
C PHE A 323 35.71 -15.13 15.41
N GLY A 324 36.53 -14.78 16.41
CA GLY A 324 37.88 -14.25 16.18
C GLY A 324 37.89 -12.96 15.36
N ALA A 325 36.76 -12.24 15.29
CA ALA A 325 36.57 -11.08 14.44
C ALA A 325 36.40 -9.82 15.29
N LYS A 326 36.97 -8.70 14.83
CA LYS A 326 36.78 -7.38 15.45
C LYS A 326 35.85 -6.54 14.60
N ILE A 327 34.80 -6.02 15.22
CA ILE A 327 33.86 -5.12 14.57
C ILE A 327 34.57 -3.79 14.30
N LYS A 328 34.60 -3.37 13.02
CA LYS A 328 35.30 -2.14 12.62
C LYS A 328 34.41 -0.91 12.60
N ILE A 329 33.19 -1.07 12.10
CA ILE A 329 32.26 0.04 11.91
C ILE A 329 30.90 -0.34 12.50
N ILE A 330 30.32 0.57 13.27
CA ILE A 330 28.95 0.45 13.78
C ILE A 330 28.14 1.59 13.18
N ARG A 331 26.99 1.28 12.59
CA ARG A 331 26.03 2.27 12.10
C ARG A 331 24.75 2.24 12.91
N SER A 332 24.30 3.39 13.38
CA SER A 332 23.02 3.55 14.11
C SER A 332 22.29 4.82 13.66
N ASP A 333 20.96 4.83 13.70
CA ASP A 333 20.17 6.00 13.28
C ASP A 333 20.01 7.08 14.37
N ASN A 334 20.05 6.68 15.64
CA ASN A 334 19.97 7.59 16.76
C ASN A 334 20.91 7.15 17.89
N ALA A 335 22.11 7.75 17.93
CA ALA A 335 23.12 7.47 18.95
C ALA A 335 22.67 7.81 20.39
N LEU A 336 21.61 8.62 20.54
CA LEU A 336 21.12 9.07 21.85
C LEU A 336 20.46 7.92 22.63
N GLU A 337 19.81 6.99 21.92
CA GLU A 337 19.03 5.90 22.55
C GLU A 337 19.91 4.79 23.13
N LEU A 338 21.19 4.74 22.74
CA LEU A 338 22.20 3.81 23.22
C LEU A 338 22.97 4.37 24.44
N GLY A 339 22.32 5.09 25.34
CA GLY A 339 22.94 5.52 26.61
C GLY A 339 23.76 6.82 26.55
N GLY A 340 23.51 7.67 25.56
CA GLY A 340 24.11 9.01 25.46
C GLY A 340 25.31 9.09 24.50
N ARG A 341 25.24 10.02 23.55
CA ARG A 341 26.19 10.15 22.43
C ARG A 341 27.65 10.27 22.87
N ALA A 342 27.92 10.99 23.95
CA ALA A 342 29.29 11.24 24.43
C ALA A 342 29.97 9.98 24.98
N ILE A 343 29.31 9.27 25.90
CA ILE A 343 29.82 8.05 26.54
C ILE A 343 30.05 6.95 25.50
N LEU A 344 29.08 6.80 24.60
CA LEU A 344 29.15 5.84 23.51
C LEU A 344 30.29 6.16 22.53
N SER A 345 30.44 7.43 22.14
CA SER A 345 31.54 7.84 21.26
C SER A 345 32.90 7.61 21.92
N GLN A 346 33.05 7.94 23.20
CA GLN A 346 34.29 7.72 23.94
C GLN A 346 34.65 6.24 24.03
N TYR A 347 33.67 5.37 24.29
CA TYR A 347 33.89 3.93 24.32
C TYR A 347 34.27 3.36 22.94
N PHE A 348 33.60 3.79 21.87
CA PHE A 348 33.96 3.34 20.53
C PHE A 348 35.34 3.82 20.11
N LEU A 349 35.72 5.05 20.45
CA LEU A 349 37.08 5.55 20.27
C LEU A 349 38.11 4.71 21.03
N SER A 350 37.84 4.32 22.30
CA SER A 350 38.77 3.50 23.08
C SER A 350 38.93 2.07 22.54
N GLN A 351 37.92 1.56 21.82
CA GLN A 351 37.97 0.25 21.14
C GLN A 351 38.47 0.35 19.68
N GLY A 352 38.71 1.56 19.17
CA GLY A 352 39.09 1.78 17.76
C GLY A 352 37.95 1.51 16.76
N ILE A 353 36.70 1.60 17.20
CA ILE A 353 35.50 1.37 16.39
C ILE A 353 35.06 2.70 15.77
N VAL A 354 34.82 2.70 14.45
CA VAL A 354 34.27 3.87 13.76
C VAL A 354 32.75 3.87 13.89
N HIS A 355 32.21 4.91 14.51
CA HIS A 355 30.76 5.08 14.65
C HIS A 355 30.21 5.97 13.54
N GLN A 356 29.23 5.43 12.81
CA GLN A 356 28.50 6.14 11.77
C GLN A 356 27.07 6.40 12.25
N THR A 357 26.64 7.64 12.15
CA THR A 357 25.22 8.00 12.35
C THR A 357 24.58 8.24 11.00
N THR A 358 23.35 7.75 10.80
CA THR A 358 22.63 8.07 9.57
C THR A 358 22.13 9.51 9.62
N CYS A 359 22.04 10.16 8.46
CA CYS A 359 21.49 11.50 8.37
C CYS A 359 19.98 11.46 8.63
N VAL A 360 19.51 12.38 9.47
CA VAL A 360 18.08 12.59 9.74
C VAL A 360 17.36 12.82 8.39
N HIS A 361 16.17 12.23 8.22
CA HIS A 361 15.37 12.27 6.98
C HIS A 361 15.98 11.54 5.76
N THR A 362 16.95 10.63 5.97
CA THR A 362 17.44 9.71 4.92
C THR A 362 17.17 8.23 5.28
N PRO A 363 15.90 7.78 5.26
CA PRO A 363 15.53 6.40 5.65
C PRO A 363 16.29 5.33 4.84
N GLN A 364 16.72 5.68 3.62
CA GLN A 364 17.52 4.82 2.76
C GLN A 364 18.86 4.41 3.38
N GLN A 365 19.49 5.26 4.21
CA GLN A 365 20.75 4.93 4.89
C GLN A 365 20.58 3.86 5.98
N ASN A 366 19.38 3.77 6.58
CA ASN A 366 19.01 2.73 7.55
C ASN A 366 18.19 1.58 6.91
N GLY A 367 18.05 1.57 5.59
CA GLY A 367 17.16 0.65 4.87
C GLY A 367 17.52 -0.84 5.02
N VAL A 368 18.73 -1.18 5.47
CA VAL A 368 19.09 -2.56 5.83
C VAL A 368 18.33 -3.00 7.08
N ILE A 369 18.38 -2.20 8.14
CA ILE A 369 17.68 -2.49 9.39
C ILE A 369 16.19 -2.38 9.20
N GLU A 370 15.69 -1.34 8.53
CA GLU A 370 14.24 -1.17 8.36
C GLU A 370 13.60 -2.38 7.64
N ARG A 371 14.26 -2.88 6.58
CA ARG A 371 13.82 -4.11 5.90
C ARG A 371 13.91 -5.33 6.83
N LYS A 372 14.95 -5.41 7.66
CA LYS A 372 15.10 -6.52 8.61
C LYS A 372 14.05 -6.47 9.73
N HIS A 373 13.73 -5.29 10.26
CA HIS A 373 12.65 -5.08 11.23
C HIS A 373 11.30 -5.51 10.65
N ARG A 374 11.01 -5.12 9.40
CA ARG A 374 9.79 -5.57 8.72
C ARG A 374 9.69 -7.09 8.67
N HIS A 375 10.74 -7.76 8.18
CA HIS A 375 10.79 -9.22 8.10
C HIS A 375 10.63 -9.89 9.47
N LEU A 376 11.39 -9.45 10.48
CA LEU A 376 11.31 -9.97 11.85
C LEU A 376 9.90 -9.87 12.43
N LEU A 377 9.27 -8.71 12.28
CA LEU A 377 7.93 -8.46 12.84
C LEU A 377 6.84 -9.22 12.07
N GLU A 378 6.94 -9.34 10.75
CA GLU A 378 6.03 -10.15 9.94
C GLU A 378 6.10 -11.63 10.33
N THR A 379 7.30 -12.20 10.43
CA THR A 379 7.50 -13.59 10.88
C THR A 379 7.01 -13.80 12.31
N SER A 380 7.30 -12.88 13.23
CA SER A 380 6.83 -12.96 14.62
C SER A 380 5.29 -12.89 14.73
N ARG A 381 4.63 -12.08 13.89
CA ARG A 381 3.16 -12.04 13.79
C ARG A 381 2.58 -13.32 13.18
N ALA A 382 3.22 -13.89 12.17
CA ALA A 382 2.80 -15.18 11.61
C ALA A 382 2.82 -16.27 12.68
N LEU A 383 3.92 -16.36 13.46
CA LEU A 383 4.04 -17.28 14.59
C LEU A 383 2.95 -17.04 15.65
N LEU A 384 2.60 -15.77 15.93
CA LEU A 384 1.52 -15.42 16.85
C LEU A 384 0.18 -15.98 16.40
N HIS A 385 -0.21 -15.69 15.15
CA HIS A 385 -1.52 -16.08 14.62
C HIS A 385 -1.68 -17.59 14.57
N GLN A 386 -0.60 -18.33 14.27
CA GLN A 386 -0.64 -19.78 14.20
C GLN A 386 -0.65 -20.45 15.58
N SER A 387 0.22 -19.99 16.50
CA SER A 387 0.38 -20.63 17.81
C SER A 387 -0.72 -20.27 18.82
N LYS A 388 -1.47 -19.19 18.58
CA LYS A 388 -2.51 -18.64 19.48
C LYS A 388 -1.99 -18.34 20.90
N VAL A 389 -0.68 -18.15 21.06
CA VAL A 389 -0.09 -17.79 22.35
C VAL A 389 -0.46 -16.36 22.74
N PRO A 390 -0.56 -16.03 24.05
CA PRO A 390 -0.85 -14.68 24.48
C PRO A 390 0.15 -13.63 23.97
N ILE A 391 -0.30 -12.38 23.86
CA ILE A 391 0.53 -11.28 23.35
C ILE A 391 1.79 -11.05 24.20
N SER A 392 1.75 -11.38 25.50
CA SER A 392 2.88 -11.29 26.45
C SER A 392 4.07 -12.19 26.08
N TYR A 393 3.91 -13.17 25.19
CA TYR A 393 5.01 -14.00 24.65
C TYR A 393 5.62 -13.43 23.36
N TRP A 394 5.41 -12.13 23.07
CA TRP A 394 5.97 -11.54 21.84
C TRP A 394 7.50 -11.57 21.82
N GLY A 395 8.14 -11.52 22.99
CA GLY A 395 9.58 -11.62 23.13
C GLY A 395 10.12 -12.95 22.61
N ASP A 396 9.57 -14.07 23.07
CA ASP A 396 10.01 -15.40 22.63
C ASP A 396 9.76 -15.60 21.14
N ARG A 397 8.59 -15.17 20.64
CA ARG A 397 8.27 -15.23 19.20
C ARG A 397 9.26 -14.44 18.36
N LEU A 398 9.68 -13.27 18.83
CA LEU A 398 10.71 -12.49 18.14
C LEU A 398 12.06 -13.22 18.13
N LEU A 399 12.48 -13.78 19.27
CA LEU A 399 13.73 -14.54 19.36
C LEU A 399 13.68 -15.78 18.46
N THR A 400 12.55 -16.49 18.41
CA THR A 400 12.31 -17.61 17.50
C THR A 400 12.34 -17.15 16.04
N ALA A 401 11.69 -16.03 15.71
CA ALA A 401 11.73 -15.47 14.35
C ALA A 401 13.16 -15.16 13.91
N THR A 402 13.97 -14.54 14.78
CA THR A 402 15.40 -14.30 14.52
C THR A 402 16.18 -15.60 14.30
N PHE A 403 15.91 -16.61 15.12
CA PHE A 403 16.54 -17.93 14.98
C PHE A 403 16.23 -18.58 13.64
N LEU A 404 14.98 -18.51 13.20
CA LEU A 404 14.48 -19.07 11.95
C LEU A 404 15.01 -18.29 10.74
N ILE A 405 14.92 -16.96 10.75
CA ILE A 405 15.38 -16.09 9.65
C ILE A 405 16.86 -16.28 9.34
N ASN A 406 17.71 -16.52 10.35
CA ASN A 406 19.13 -16.78 10.12
C ASN A 406 19.43 -18.15 9.50
N ARG A 407 18.44 -19.05 9.43
CA ARG A 407 18.57 -20.41 8.89
C ARG A 407 17.78 -20.62 7.61
N PHE A 408 16.89 -19.69 7.28
CA PHE A 408 16.22 -19.65 6.01
C PHE A 408 17.11 -18.99 4.96
N PRO A 409 17.11 -19.52 3.71
CA PRO A 409 17.93 -19.01 2.62
C PRO A 409 17.52 -17.59 2.18
#